data_AF-A0A8H3Z7I5-F1
#
_entry.id   AF-A0A8H3Z7I5-F1
#
_cell.length_a   1.000
_cell.length_b   1.000
_cell.length_c   1.000
_cell.angle_alpha   90.00
_cell.angle_beta   90.00
_cell.angle_gamma   90.00
#
_symmetry.space_group_name_H-M   'P 1'
#
loop_
_entity.id
_entity.type
_entity.pdbx_description
1 polymer ?
#
loop_
_entity_poly.entity_id
_entity_poly.type
_entity_poly.pdbx_seq_one_letter_code
_entity_poly.pdbx_strand_id
1 'polypeptide(L)'
;MEVYVDGGCRRNGHSSAIGAAAACFKSRQGSYVIYTEPLPRGYYTATPTNQRAELLAIILALETVLARYHNLNSYPHLDVTIYTDSKYAVGCMRTWIHKWLQNGFTNAKGVEVVNRDLIQEASDLDDEILKLGDVKYVWISRDQNTIADEAANRCMDKQEKEEEEEEGEEEEEEEEEEGYSSSDRDYYY
;
A
#
# COMPACT_ATOMS: atom_id res chain seq x y z
N MET A 1 1.67 -7.72 -19.55
CA MET A 1 0.59 -7.36 -18.59
C MET A 1 0.78 -5.91 -18.22
N GLU A 2 -0.29 -5.11 -18.22
CA GLU A 2 -0.23 -3.70 -17.83
C GLU A 2 -0.89 -3.51 -16.45
N VAL A 3 -0.18 -2.88 -15.53
CA VAL A 3 -0.65 -2.61 -14.16
C VAL A 3 -0.46 -1.14 -13.86
N TYR A 4 -1.48 -0.49 -13.31
CA TYR A 4 -1.47 0.91 -12.89
C TYR A 4 -1.53 0.93 -11.37
N VAL A 5 -0.57 1.58 -10.73
CA VAL A 5 -0.47 1.60 -9.27
C VAL A 5 -0.44 3.03 -8.77
N ASP A 6 -1.03 3.24 -7.60
CA ASP A 6 -0.96 4.51 -6.88
C ASP A 6 -1.06 4.26 -5.39
N GLY A 7 -0.45 5.14 -4.61
CA GLY A 7 -0.46 5.12 -3.16
C GLY A 7 -0.81 6.49 -2.59
N GLY A 8 -1.80 6.53 -1.70
CA GLY A 8 -2.24 7.73 -1.02
C GLY A 8 -2.01 7.69 0.47
N CYS A 9 -1.83 8.87 1.07
CA CYS A 9 -1.85 9.03 2.52
C CYS A 9 -2.52 10.34 2.92
N ARG A 10 -3.59 10.23 3.72
CA ARG A 10 -4.26 11.35 4.40
C ARG A 10 -3.50 11.69 5.67
N ARG A 11 -3.51 12.97 6.03
CA ARG A 11 -2.87 13.49 7.25
C ARG A 11 -1.38 13.10 7.31
N ASN A 12 -0.71 13.09 6.14
CA ASN A 12 0.66 12.63 5.95
C ASN A 12 1.65 13.27 6.95
N GLY A 13 2.35 12.42 7.71
CA GLY A 13 3.29 12.84 8.75
C GLY A 13 2.66 13.06 10.14
N HIS A 14 1.37 12.78 10.30
CA HIS A 14 0.66 12.81 11.58
C HIS A 14 0.46 11.39 12.14
N SER A 15 0.25 11.26 13.46
CA SER A 15 0.01 9.95 14.09
C SER A 15 -1.30 9.29 13.64
N SER A 16 -2.30 10.10 13.27
CA SER A 16 -3.59 9.67 12.72
C SER A 16 -3.58 9.56 11.18
N ALA A 17 -2.40 9.38 10.59
CA ALA A 17 -2.27 9.23 9.14
C ALA A 17 -2.89 7.91 8.68
N ILE A 18 -3.72 8.00 7.66
CA ILE A 18 -4.35 6.85 7.01
C ILE A 18 -3.70 6.73 5.64
N GLY A 19 -3.21 5.54 5.30
CA GLY A 19 -2.63 5.27 4.00
C GLY A 19 -3.36 4.15 3.28
N ALA A 20 -3.25 4.14 1.97
CA ALA A 20 -3.67 3.00 1.17
C ALA A 20 -2.88 2.91 -0.14
N ALA A 21 -2.81 1.71 -0.66
CA ALA A 21 -2.22 1.37 -1.94
C ALA A 21 -3.28 0.77 -2.86
N ALA A 22 -3.11 0.94 -4.17
CA ALA A 22 -3.93 0.30 -5.18
C ALA A 22 -3.08 -0.27 -6.33
N ALA A 23 -3.49 -1.43 -6.84
CA ALA A 23 -2.94 -2.06 -8.04
C ALA A 23 -4.08 -2.44 -9.00
N CYS A 24 -4.12 -1.78 -10.15
CA CYS A 24 -5.17 -1.89 -11.15
C CYS A 24 -4.65 -2.61 -12.40
N PHE A 25 -5.05 -3.86 -12.57
CA PHE A 25 -4.64 -4.74 -13.67
C PHE A 25 -5.54 -4.55 -14.88
N LYS A 26 -4.99 -4.04 -15.98
CA LYS A 26 -5.73 -3.82 -17.20
C LYS A 26 -5.89 -5.11 -18.00
N SER A 27 -7.13 -5.44 -18.35
CA SER A 27 -7.49 -6.57 -19.19
C SER A 27 -7.32 -6.23 -20.67
N ARG A 28 -7.28 -7.25 -21.53
CA ARG A 28 -7.23 -7.06 -22.99
C ARG A 28 -8.46 -6.34 -23.56
N GLN A 29 -9.58 -6.35 -22.83
CA GLN A 29 -10.82 -5.67 -23.23
C GLN A 29 -10.89 -4.23 -22.72
N GLY A 30 -9.86 -3.77 -21.99
CA GLY A 30 -9.79 -2.41 -21.44
C GLY A 30 -10.44 -2.24 -20.06
N SER A 31 -11.02 -3.29 -19.48
CA SER A 31 -11.50 -3.29 -18.09
C SER A 31 -10.35 -3.46 -17.10
N TYR A 32 -10.58 -3.10 -15.83
CA TYR A 32 -9.58 -3.22 -14.76
C TYR A 32 -10.05 -4.21 -13.69
N VAL A 33 -9.11 -5.03 -13.19
CA VAL A 33 -9.25 -5.74 -11.92
C VAL A 33 -8.45 -4.98 -10.89
N ILE A 34 -9.09 -4.56 -9.81
CA ILE A 34 -8.52 -3.63 -8.82
C ILE A 34 -8.27 -4.39 -7.52
N TYR A 35 -7.06 -4.23 -6.99
CA TYR A 35 -6.67 -4.67 -5.66
C TYR A 35 -6.29 -3.43 -4.85
N THR A 36 -6.67 -3.39 -3.59
CA THR A 36 -6.38 -2.28 -2.67
C THR A 36 -5.94 -2.84 -1.33
N GLU A 37 -5.05 -2.13 -0.65
CA GLU A 37 -4.50 -2.55 0.62
C GLU A 37 -4.33 -1.32 1.54
N PRO A 38 -4.79 -1.35 2.79
CA PRO A 38 -4.53 -0.29 3.75
C PRO A 38 -3.05 -0.22 4.13
N LEU A 39 -2.61 0.92 4.65
CA LEU A 39 -1.28 1.11 5.22
C LEU A 39 -1.43 1.73 6.62
N PRO A 40 -0.77 1.20 7.66
CA PRO A 40 0.13 0.04 7.63
C PRO A 40 -0.59 -1.29 7.34
N ARG A 41 0.13 -2.28 6.80
CA ARG A 41 -0.37 -3.65 6.64
C ARG A 41 0.55 -4.67 7.32
N GLY A 42 -0.02 -5.79 7.77
CA GLY A 42 0.76 -6.93 8.25
C GLY A 42 1.77 -6.55 9.34
N TYR A 43 3.06 -6.79 9.07
CA TYR A 43 4.14 -6.51 10.02
C TYR A 43 4.72 -5.09 9.92
N TYR A 44 4.23 -4.27 8.99
CA TYR A 44 4.60 -2.86 8.94
C TYR A 44 3.96 -2.12 10.10
N THR A 45 4.75 -1.38 10.89
CA THR A 45 4.26 -0.61 12.05
C THR A 45 4.54 0.88 11.94
N ALA A 46 5.36 1.29 10.97
CA ALA A 46 5.69 2.68 10.77
C ALA A 46 4.48 3.48 10.23
N THR A 47 4.32 4.69 10.74
CA THR A 47 3.25 5.61 10.38
C THR A 47 3.12 5.76 8.85
N PRO A 48 1.89 5.73 8.31
CA PRO A 48 1.66 5.96 6.89
C PRO A 48 2.24 7.27 6.39
N THR A 49 2.80 7.22 5.19
CA THR A 49 3.20 8.41 4.43
C THR A 49 2.91 8.16 2.96
N ASN A 50 2.82 9.22 2.16
CA ASN A 50 2.65 9.08 0.70
C ASN A 50 3.74 8.17 0.10
N GLN A 51 5.01 8.38 0.45
CA GLN A 51 6.12 7.57 -0.08
C GLN A 51 6.01 6.09 0.29
N ARG A 52 5.51 5.78 1.50
CA ARG A 52 5.29 4.39 1.93
C ARG A 52 4.11 3.76 1.19
N ALA A 53 3.00 4.49 1.03
CA ALA A 53 1.83 4.02 0.30
C ALA A 53 2.18 3.72 -1.18
N GLU A 54 3.00 4.57 -1.79
CA GLU A 54 3.46 4.41 -3.18
C GLU A 54 4.36 3.18 -3.37
N LEU A 55 5.25 2.90 -2.41
CA LEU A 55 6.04 1.67 -2.41
C LEU A 55 5.16 0.44 -2.15
N LEU A 56 4.18 0.56 -1.25
CA LEU A 56 3.23 -0.53 -1.00
C LEU A 56 2.41 -0.84 -2.27
N ALA A 57 2.07 0.15 -3.08
CA ALA A 57 1.35 -0.05 -4.34
C ALA A 57 2.18 -0.86 -5.36
N ILE A 58 3.50 -0.64 -5.40
CA ILE A 58 4.43 -1.48 -6.18
C ILE A 58 4.43 -2.91 -5.64
N ILE A 59 4.62 -3.08 -4.33
CA ILE A 59 4.64 -4.40 -3.67
C ILE A 59 3.36 -5.16 -3.98
N LEU A 60 2.19 -4.55 -3.76
CA LEU A 60 0.88 -5.14 -4.00
C LEU A 60 0.75 -5.62 -5.45
N ALA A 61 1.25 -4.84 -6.42
CA ALA A 61 1.26 -5.25 -7.82
C ALA A 61 2.17 -6.47 -8.06
N LEU A 62 3.39 -6.48 -7.52
CA LEU A 62 4.34 -7.58 -7.71
C LEU A 62 3.85 -8.88 -7.05
N GLU A 63 3.34 -8.81 -5.82
CA GLU A 63 2.72 -9.94 -5.12
C GLU A 63 1.56 -10.52 -5.92
N THR A 64 0.69 -9.64 -6.43
CA THR A 64 -0.48 -10.07 -7.21
C THR A 64 -0.05 -10.67 -8.55
N VAL A 65 0.99 -10.15 -9.19
CA VAL A 65 1.56 -10.75 -10.41
C VAL A 65 2.05 -12.18 -10.13
N LEU A 66 2.87 -12.36 -9.10
CA LEU A 66 3.43 -13.67 -8.74
C LEU A 66 2.32 -14.65 -8.38
N ALA A 67 1.38 -14.25 -7.52
CA ALA A 67 0.24 -15.07 -7.15
C ALA A 67 -0.58 -15.50 -8.39
N ARG A 68 -0.84 -14.59 -9.32
CA ARG A 68 -1.53 -14.92 -10.58
C ARG A 68 -0.73 -15.86 -11.46
N TYR A 69 0.59 -15.67 -11.56
CA TYR A 69 1.48 -16.51 -12.33
C TYR A 69 1.51 -17.95 -11.80
N HIS A 70 1.63 -18.13 -10.48
CA HIS A 70 1.64 -19.45 -9.84
C HIS A 70 0.31 -20.22 -9.97
N ASN A 71 -0.79 -19.51 -10.25
CA ASN A 71 -2.10 -20.12 -10.51
C ASN A 71 -2.31 -20.51 -11.99
N LEU A 72 -1.33 -20.29 -12.87
CA LEU A 72 -1.43 -20.70 -14.26
C LEU A 72 -1.13 -22.19 -14.43
N ASN A 73 -1.86 -22.85 -15.34
CA ASN A 73 -1.57 -24.24 -15.74
C ASN A 73 -0.35 -24.34 -16.69
N SER A 74 0.21 -23.20 -17.11
CA SER A 74 1.39 -23.09 -17.94
C SER A 74 2.35 -22.05 -17.36
N TYR A 75 3.63 -22.12 -17.71
CA TYR A 75 4.68 -21.21 -17.21
C TYR A 75 5.23 -20.37 -18.38
N PRO A 76 4.44 -19.44 -18.93
CA PRO A 76 4.90 -18.59 -20.03
C PRO A 76 5.97 -17.60 -19.55
N HIS A 77 6.70 -17.00 -20.48
CA HIS A 77 7.54 -15.85 -20.16
C HIS A 77 6.68 -14.72 -19.58
N LEU A 78 7.04 -14.22 -18.41
CA LEU A 78 6.32 -13.15 -17.73
C LEU A 78 6.78 -11.79 -18.26
N ASP A 79 5.88 -10.98 -18.81
CA ASP A 79 6.21 -9.61 -19.26
C ASP A 79 5.23 -8.62 -18.60
N VAL A 80 5.74 -7.77 -17.72
CA VAL A 80 4.95 -6.87 -16.88
C VAL A 80 5.43 -5.43 -17.05
N THR A 81 4.49 -4.51 -17.22
CA THR A 81 4.75 -3.08 -17.16
C THR A 81 3.88 -2.47 -16.06
N ILE A 82 4.53 -1.85 -15.09
CA ILE A 82 3.92 -1.15 -13.96
C ILE A 82 4.03 0.35 -14.22
N TYR A 83 2.88 1.01 -14.26
CA TYR A 83 2.73 2.44 -14.45
C TYR A 83 2.39 3.10 -13.10
N THR A 84 3.04 4.21 -12.79
CA THR A 84 2.81 5.03 -11.59
C THR A 84 3.18 6.48 -11.87
N ASP A 85 2.53 7.43 -11.22
CA ASP A 85 2.92 8.84 -11.22
C ASP A 85 3.94 9.19 -10.14
N SER A 86 4.34 8.21 -9.32
CA SER A 86 5.37 8.33 -8.31
C SER A 86 6.79 8.27 -8.88
N LYS A 87 7.41 9.43 -9.09
CA LYS A 87 8.84 9.49 -9.43
C LYS A 87 9.73 8.89 -8.35
N TYR A 88 9.28 8.93 -7.09
CA TYR A 88 9.98 8.31 -5.98
C TYR A 88 10.01 6.78 -6.12
N ALA A 89 8.85 6.14 -6.30
CA ALA A 89 8.78 4.68 -6.46
C ALA A 89 9.55 4.21 -7.71
N VAL A 90 9.43 4.91 -8.84
CA VAL A 90 10.21 4.61 -10.06
C VAL A 90 11.72 4.75 -9.80
N GLY A 91 12.12 5.79 -9.06
CA GLY A 91 13.52 6.02 -8.68
C GLY A 91 14.08 4.90 -7.81
N CYS A 92 13.31 4.46 -6.81
CA CYS A 92 13.63 3.31 -5.97
C CYS A 92 13.88 2.08 -6.83
N MET A 93 12.89 1.66 -7.63
CA MET A 93 12.96 0.40 -8.38
C MET A 93 13.99 0.39 -9.50
N ARG A 94 14.27 1.53 -10.15
CA ARG A 94 15.18 1.54 -11.31
C ARG A 94 16.61 1.94 -10.99
N THR A 95 16.81 2.84 -10.03
CA THR A 95 18.09 3.55 -9.90
C THR A 95 18.75 3.32 -8.55
N TRP A 96 17.97 3.35 -7.48
CA TRP A 96 18.53 3.44 -6.13
C TRP A 96 18.75 2.08 -5.49
N ILE A 97 17.90 1.09 -5.80
CA ILE A 97 17.98 -0.26 -5.21
C ILE A 97 19.35 -0.91 -5.44
N HIS A 98 19.90 -0.84 -6.65
CA HIS A 98 21.21 -1.41 -6.98
C HIS A 98 22.36 -0.73 -6.22
N LYS A 99 22.24 0.57 -5.90
CA LYS A 99 23.24 1.30 -5.12
C LYS A 99 23.13 0.95 -3.64
N TRP A 100 21.91 0.82 -3.13
CA TRP A 100 21.66 0.55 -1.73
C TRP A 100 21.98 -0.88 -1.31
N LEU A 101 21.72 -1.85 -2.19
CA LEU A 101 22.17 -3.24 -1.99
C LEU A 101 23.70 -3.33 -1.87
N GLN A 102 24.44 -2.53 -2.63
CA GLN A 102 25.91 -2.53 -2.57
C GLN A 102 26.49 -1.80 -1.36
N ASN A 103 25.77 -0.82 -0.79
CA ASN A 103 26.28 0.03 0.29
C ASN A 103 25.60 -0.22 1.65
N GLY A 104 24.81 -1.28 1.77
CA GLY A 104 24.13 -1.65 3.01
C GLY A 104 23.00 -0.70 3.41
N PHE A 105 22.26 -0.15 2.44
CA PHE A 105 21.14 0.78 2.65
C PHE A 105 21.50 2.06 3.41
N THR A 106 22.64 2.66 3.04
CA THR A 106 23.06 3.96 3.57
C THR A 106 22.93 5.04 2.51
N ASN A 107 22.32 6.18 2.86
CA ASN A 107 22.18 7.32 1.97
C ASN A 107 23.48 8.16 1.89
N ALA A 108 23.52 9.17 1.01
CA ALA A 108 24.71 10.01 0.81
C ALA A 108 25.16 10.79 2.05
N LYS A 109 24.31 10.92 3.07
CA LYS A 109 24.63 11.58 4.36
C LYS A 109 25.11 10.59 5.42
N GLY A 110 25.29 9.31 5.09
CA GLY A 110 25.71 8.29 6.05
C GLY A 110 24.58 7.81 6.96
N VAL A 111 23.32 8.13 6.64
CA VAL A 111 22.14 7.72 7.43
C VAL A 111 21.43 6.58 6.72
N GLU A 112 20.77 5.71 7.47
CA GLU A 112 19.94 4.65 6.92
C GLU A 112 18.89 5.21 5.93
N VAL A 113 18.66 4.46 4.86
CA VAL A 113 17.65 4.79 3.85
C VAL A 113 16.26 4.70 4.48
N VAL A 114 15.50 5.79 4.36
CA VAL A 114 14.10 5.83 4.79
C VAL A 114 13.28 4.84 3.96
N ASN A 115 12.32 4.16 4.59
CA ASN A 115 11.47 3.13 3.96
C ASN A 115 12.24 1.90 3.45
N ARG A 116 13.41 1.61 4.04
CA ARG A 116 14.22 0.43 3.72
C ARG A 116 13.40 -0.87 3.74
N ASP A 117 12.51 -0.99 4.72
CA ASP A 117 11.61 -2.13 4.89
C ASP A 117 10.81 -2.43 3.61
N LEU A 118 10.08 -1.43 3.10
CA LEU A 118 9.29 -1.57 1.88
C LEU A 118 10.17 -1.68 0.62
N ILE A 119 11.29 -0.93 0.56
CA ILE A 119 12.19 -0.98 -0.59
C ILE A 119 12.83 -2.37 -0.72
N GLN A 120 13.22 -3.00 0.39
CA GLN A 120 13.78 -4.34 0.38
C GLN A 120 12.74 -5.36 -0.07
N GLU A 121 11.52 -5.33 0.49
CA GLU A 121 10.45 -6.24 0.06
C GLU A 121 10.13 -6.09 -1.43
N ALA A 122 10.04 -4.85 -1.93
CA ALA A 122 9.85 -4.60 -3.35
C ALA A 122 11.02 -5.13 -4.20
N SER A 123 12.26 -5.03 -3.71
CA SER A 123 13.45 -5.60 -4.36
C SER A 123 13.34 -7.12 -4.49
N ASP A 124 12.99 -7.78 -3.39
CA ASP A 124 12.99 -9.23 -3.32
C ASP A 124 11.91 -9.80 -4.28
N LEU A 125 10.76 -9.13 -4.34
CA LEU A 125 9.68 -9.47 -5.27
C LEU A 125 10.04 -9.19 -6.74
N ASP A 126 10.74 -8.08 -7.02
CA ASP A 126 11.26 -7.75 -8.35
C ASP A 126 12.24 -8.83 -8.84
N ASP A 127 13.17 -9.26 -7.99
CA ASP A 127 14.12 -10.34 -8.27
C ASP A 127 13.40 -11.68 -8.57
N GLU A 128 12.30 -11.99 -7.88
CA GLU A 128 11.50 -13.19 -8.21
C GLU A 128 10.83 -13.07 -9.58
N ILE A 129 10.33 -11.90 -9.97
CA ILE A 129 9.76 -11.70 -11.31
C ILE A 129 10.84 -11.79 -12.39
N LEU A 130 12.03 -11.24 -12.15
CA LEU A 130 13.15 -11.29 -13.10
C LEU A 130 13.66 -12.71 -13.39
N LYS A 131 13.41 -13.68 -12.49
CA LYS A 131 13.66 -15.10 -12.76
C LYS A 131 12.64 -15.72 -13.72
N LEU A 132 11.46 -15.13 -13.83
CA LEU A 132 10.32 -15.63 -14.62
C LEU A 132 10.13 -14.86 -15.93
N GLY A 133 10.69 -13.65 -16.02
CA GLY A 133 10.72 -12.85 -17.24
C GLY A 133 11.17 -11.40 -17.00
N ASP A 134 10.39 -10.43 -17.48
CA ASP A 134 10.72 -9.01 -17.48
C ASP A 134 9.68 -8.17 -16.73
N VAL A 135 10.17 -7.16 -16.00
CA VAL A 135 9.36 -6.12 -15.38
C VAL A 135 9.89 -4.72 -15.72
N LYS A 136 8.99 -3.79 -16.02
CA LYS A 136 9.31 -2.41 -16.37
C LYS A 136 8.51 -1.45 -15.50
N TYR A 137 9.20 -0.42 -15.00
CA TYR A 137 8.59 0.67 -14.25
C TYR A 137 8.57 1.94 -15.10
N VAL A 138 7.36 2.42 -15.39
CA VAL A 138 7.11 3.57 -16.26
C VAL A 138 6.45 4.68 -15.47
N TRP A 139 7.11 5.83 -15.43
CA TRP A 139 6.49 7.03 -14.90
C TRP A 139 5.44 7.57 -15.90
N ILE A 140 4.25 7.84 -15.41
CA ILE A 140 3.17 8.52 -16.15
C ILE A 140 2.75 9.79 -15.39
N SER A 141 2.02 10.69 -16.02
CA SER A 141 1.47 11.84 -15.31
C SER A 141 0.20 11.45 -14.53
N ARG A 142 -0.11 12.20 -13.47
CA ARG A 142 -1.23 11.88 -12.56
C ARG A 142 -2.59 11.80 -13.27
N ASP A 143 -2.82 12.66 -14.25
CA ASP A 143 -4.02 12.64 -15.11
C ASP A 143 -4.17 11.36 -15.93
N GLN A 144 -3.09 10.61 -16.13
CA GLN A 144 -3.12 9.30 -16.78
C GLN A 144 -3.33 8.14 -15.77
N ASN A 145 -3.21 8.40 -14.46
CA ASN A 145 -3.23 7.38 -13.41
C ASN A 145 -4.54 7.40 -12.57
N THR A 146 -5.60 8.04 -13.08
CA THR A 146 -6.83 8.32 -12.31
C THR A 146 -7.49 7.07 -11.72
N ILE A 147 -7.45 5.95 -12.43
CA ILE A 147 -8.07 4.70 -11.95
C ILE A 147 -7.42 4.18 -10.65
N ALA A 148 -6.10 4.30 -10.55
CA ALA A 148 -5.37 3.85 -9.38
C ALA A 148 -5.50 4.86 -8.23
N ASP A 149 -5.45 6.16 -8.53
CA ASP A 149 -5.70 7.25 -7.57
C ASP A 149 -7.09 7.14 -6.93
N GLU A 150 -8.13 6.94 -7.75
CA GLU A 150 -9.48 6.74 -7.24
C GLU A 150 -9.61 5.46 -6.40
N ALA A 151 -8.91 4.38 -6.78
CA ALA A 151 -8.94 3.14 -6.03
C ALA A 151 -8.27 3.28 -4.65
N ALA A 152 -7.11 3.94 -4.59
CA ALA A 152 -6.43 4.21 -3.33
C ALA A 152 -7.27 5.13 -2.43
N ASN A 153 -7.87 6.19 -2.99
CA ASN A 153 -8.77 7.07 -2.26
C ASN A 153 -9.99 6.34 -1.70
N ARG A 154 -10.65 5.50 -2.50
CA ARG A 154 -11.78 4.68 -2.01
C ARG A 154 -11.38 3.73 -0.88
N CYS A 155 -10.14 3.25 -0.86
CA CYS A 155 -9.66 2.41 0.23
C CYS A 155 -9.42 3.22 1.51
N MET A 156 -8.96 4.46 1.41
CA MET A 156 -8.85 5.37 2.57
C MET A 156 -10.21 5.84 3.06
N ASP A 157 -11.18 6.07 2.16
CA ASP A 157 -12.56 6.43 2.54
C ASP A 157 -13.25 5.34 3.36
N LYS A 158 -12.93 4.07 3.11
CA LYS A 158 -13.45 2.94 3.89
C LYS A 158 -12.84 2.91 5.28
N GLN A 159 -11.53 3.07 5.37
CA GLN A 159 -10.83 3.13 6.66
C GLN A 159 -11.38 4.25 7.55
N GLU A 160 -11.59 5.45 7.01
CA GLU A 160 -12.16 6.56 7.80
C GLU A 160 -13.58 6.26 8.30
N LYS A 161 -14.40 5.56 7.52
CA LYS A 161 -15.74 5.18 7.97
C LYS A 161 -15.73 4.07 9.01
N GLU A 162 -14.83 3.10 8.86
CA GLU A 162 -14.65 2.02 9.83
C GLU A 162 -14.16 2.60 11.16
N GLU A 163 -13.22 3.55 11.15
CA GLU A 163 -12.79 4.29 12.35
C GLU A 163 -13.96 5.09 12.99
N GLU A 164 -14.77 5.80 12.21
CA GLU A 164 -15.93 6.55 12.72
C GLU A 164 -17.03 5.63 13.31
N GLU A 165 -17.23 4.45 12.73
CA GLU A 165 -18.19 3.45 13.24
C GLU A 165 -17.70 2.80 14.54
N GLU A 166 -16.41 2.46 14.63
CA GLU A 166 -15.80 1.90 15.85
C GLU A 166 -15.80 2.91 17.01
N GLU A 167 -15.45 4.18 16.78
CA GLU A 167 -15.50 5.24 17.80
C GLU A 167 -16.94 5.44 18.33
N GLY A 168 -17.94 5.35 17.45
CA GLY A 168 -19.35 5.47 17.85
C GLY A 168 -19.84 4.29 18.69
N GLU A 169 -19.40 3.06 18.39
CA GLU A 169 -19.74 1.87 19.18
C GLU A 169 -19.08 1.92 20.57
N GLU A 170 -17.82 2.37 20.67
CA GLU A 170 -17.14 2.53 21.97
C GLU A 170 -17.81 3.60 22.86
N GLU A 171 -18.22 4.74 22.28
CA GLU A 171 -18.96 5.78 23.01
C GLU A 171 -20.32 5.26 23.53
N GLU A 172 -21.05 4.47 22.73
CA GLU A 172 -22.32 3.84 23.16
C GLU A 172 -22.12 2.82 24.30
N GLU A 173 -21.07 1.99 24.24
CA GLU A 173 -20.74 1.02 25.30
C GLU A 173 -20.34 1.71 26.62
N GLU A 174 -19.56 2.81 26.56
CA GLU A 174 -19.18 3.59 27.74
C GLU A 174 -20.41 4.26 28.39
N GLU A 175 -21.35 4.82 27.61
CA GLU A 175 -22.59 5.40 28.12
C GLU A 175 -23.50 4.34 28.79
N GLU A 176 -23.57 3.13 28.24
CA GLU A 176 -24.31 2.02 28.86
C GLU A 176 -23.69 1.58 30.20
N GLU A 177 -22.36 1.42 30.29
CA GLU A 177 -21.67 1.05 31.54
C GLU A 177 -21.84 2.12 32.65
N GLU A 178 -21.75 3.40 32.30
CA GLU A 178 -21.99 4.49 33.26
C GLU A 178 -23.46 4.56 33.72
N GLY A 179 -24.40 4.28 32.80
CA GLY A 179 -25.83 4.21 33.10
C GLY A 179 -26.20 3.10 34.09
N TYR A 180 -25.61 1.91 33.94
CA TYR A 180 -25.80 0.79 34.88
C TYR A 180 -25.20 1.09 36.26
N SER A 181 -24.00 1.68 36.32
CA SER A 181 -23.30 2.04 37.57
C SER A 181 -24.05 3.07 38.43
N SER A 182 -24.84 3.96 37.81
CA SER A 182 -25.64 4.97 38.53
C SER A 182 -26.94 4.42 39.14
N SER A 183 -27.47 3.29 38.66
CA SER A 183 -28.76 2.74 39.11
C SER A 183 -28.70 1.87 40.37
N ASP A 184 -27.51 1.44 40.80
CA ASP A 184 -27.31 0.52 41.94
C ASP A 184 -27.00 1.21 43.28
N ARG A 185 -27.03 2.56 43.36
CA ARG A 185 -26.72 3.30 44.61
C ARG A 185 -27.90 3.62 45.53
N ASP A 186 -29.14 3.27 45.16
CA ASP A 186 -30.34 3.77 45.86
C ASP A 186 -31.13 2.72 46.69
N TYR A 187 -30.47 1.67 47.20
CA TYR A 187 -31.14 0.67 48.09
C TYR A 187 -30.36 0.33 49.36
N TYR A 188 -30.05 1.31 50.21
CA TYR A 188 -29.75 1.06 51.63
C TYR A 188 -30.21 2.23 52.51
N TYR A 189 -31.46 2.19 52.97
CA TYR A 189 -31.92 2.84 54.22
C TYR A 189 -33.05 2.05 54.86
#